data_AF-M5SDU0-F1
#
_entry.id   AF-M5SDU0-F1
#
_cell.length_a   1.000
_cell.length_b   1.000
_cell.length_c   1.000
_cell.angle_alpha   90.00
_cell.angle_beta   90.00
_cell.angle_gamma   90.00
#
_symmetry.space_group_name_H-M   'P 1'
#
loop_
_entity.id
_entity.type
_entity.pdbx_description
1 polymer ?
#
loop_
_entity_poly.entity_id
_entity_poly.type
_entity_poly.pdbx_seq_one_letter_code
_entity_poly.pdbx_strand_id
1 'polypeptide(L)'
;MPIGLSTCIVSSSPQCGQVTSVLPVVVQLKELEHQIVDSAPQPIVLKMSRLAKKRFAEFVDSHGAETIQHGEALAAAWAKFEGYAMRFALVDHLVRAACGENGCRSDGPVRRKSIENGIELSKWFASETERIYATLNFAKLDDQREGPENRNATRLAEWIKSHGGSATIAVPRHRPPSDS
;
A
#
# COMPACT_ATOMS: atom_id res chain seq x y z
N MET A 1 45.26 32.83 39.92
CA MET A 1 44.27 33.05 38.84
C MET A 1 43.98 31.70 38.19
N PRO A 2 42.83 31.06 38.45
CA PRO A 2 42.46 29.82 37.79
C PRO A 2 41.57 30.07 36.56
N ILE A 3 41.73 29.18 35.60
CA ILE A 3 41.20 29.21 34.25
C ILE A 3 39.76 28.67 34.29
N GLY A 4 38.80 29.44 33.78
CA GLY A 4 37.38 29.04 33.74
C GLY A 4 37.12 27.99 32.67
N LEU A 5 36.83 26.76 33.09
CA LEU A 5 36.25 25.72 32.24
C LEU A 5 34.75 25.96 32.11
N SER A 6 34.34 26.38 30.92
CA SER A 6 32.95 26.52 30.50
C SER A 6 32.38 25.14 30.20
N THR A 7 31.62 24.58 31.15
CA THR A 7 30.89 23.32 30.98
C THR A 7 29.68 23.55 30.06
N CYS A 8 29.79 23.18 28.79
CA CYS A 8 28.65 23.08 27.89
C CYS A 8 27.79 21.87 28.30
N ILE A 9 26.68 22.13 28.99
CA ILE A 9 25.61 21.15 29.19
C ILE A 9 24.91 20.99 27.84
N VAL A 10 25.30 19.97 27.08
CA VAL A 10 24.51 19.52 25.92
C VAL A 10 23.27 18.85 26.49
N SER A 11 22.16 19.60 26.51
CA SER A 11 20.81 19.08 26.66
C SER A 11 20.52 18.17 25.46
N SER A 12 20.88 16.90 25.58
CA SER A 12 20.41 15.85 24.68
C SER A 12 18.98 15.52 25.09
N SER A 13 18.01 16.20 24.50
CA SER A 13 16.61 15.77 24.54
C SER A 13 16.46 14.55 23.64
N PRO A 14 16.15 13.36 24.17
CA PRO A 14 15.73 12.26 23.32
C PRO A 14 14.26 12.51 22.97
N GLN A 15 13.98 13.12 21.81
CA GLN A 15 12.72 12.84 21.12
C GLN A 15 12.80 11.42 20.54
N CYS A 16 12.92 10.45 21.44
CA CYS A 16 12.80 9.04 21.15
C CYS A 16 11.31 8.83 20.89
N GLY A 17 10.97 8.67 19.60
CA GLY A 17 9.61 8.47 19.13
C GLY A 17 8.93 7.39 19.97
N GLN A 18 7.91 7.77 20.71
CA GLN A 18 7.05 6.80 21.36
C GLN A 18 6.45 5.94 20.25
N VAL A 19 6.87 4.68 20.19
CA VAL A 19 6.17 3.68 19.40
C VAL A 19 4.80 3.58 20.05
N THR A 20 3.82 4.26 19.46
CA THR A 20 2.42 4.11 19.85
C THR A 20 2.13 2.63 19.74
N SER A 21 1.74 2.00 20.84
CA SER A 21 1.34 0.60 20.83
C SER A 21 0.31 0.39 19.71
N VAL A 22 0.51 -0.65 18.89
CA VAL A 22 -0.35 -0.93 17.73
C VAL A 22 -1.76 -1.35 18.19
N LEU A 23 -1.90 -1.86 19.41
CA LEU A 23 -3.17 -2.33 19.97
C LEU A 23 -4.23 -1.21 20.03
N PRO A 24 -3.96 -0.02 20.59
CA PRO A 24 -4.87 1.13 20.52
C PRO A 24 -5.37 1.48 19.12
N VAL A 25 -4.48 1.46 18.12
CA VAL A 25 -4.82 1.80 16.74
C VAL A 25 -5.76 0.75 16.15
N VAL A 26 -5.44 -0.53 16.32
CA VAL A 26 -6.28 -1.63 15.83
C VAL A 26 -7.65 -1.62 16.49
N VAL A 27 -7.73 -1.33 17.79
CA VAL A 27 -9.01 -1.18 18.50
C VAL A 27 -9.83 -0.06 17.87
N GLN A 28 -9.27 1.14 17.71
CA GLN A 28 -10.00 2.27 17.11
C GLN A 28 -10.47 2.00 15.67
N LEU A 29 -9.67 1.29 14.87
CA LEU A 29 -10.06 0.92 13.52
C LEU A 29 -11.20 -0.11 13.49
N LYS A 30 -11.32 -0.96 14.51
CA LYS A 30 -12.44 -1.91 14.63
C LYS A 30 -13.76 -1.22 14.97
N GLU A 31 -13.71 -0.08 15.62
CA GLU A 31 -14.90 0.74 15.95
C GLU A 31 -15.44 1.52 14.75
N LEU A 32 -14.80 1.44 13.57
CA LEU A 32 -15.33 2.05 12.36
C LEU A 32 -16.59 1.31 11.90
N GLU A 33 -17.73 1.99 11.97
CA GLU A 33 -19.01 1.46 11.53
C GLU A 33 -19.43 1.94 10.14
N HIS A 34 -20.33 1.18 9.53
CA HIS A 34 -21.06 1.58 8.34
C HIS A 34 -22.27 2.43 8.75
N GLN A 35 -22.78 3.24 7.82
CA GLN A 35 -24.05 3.94 8.04
C GLN A 35 -25.21 3.03 7.64
N ILE A 36 -26.36 3.15 8.32
CA ILE A 36 -27.59 2.46 7.92
C ILE A 36 -28.45 3.42 7.10
N VAL A 37 -28.76 3.04 5.87
CA VAL A 37 -29.63 3.77 4.94
C VAL A 37 -30.63 2.79 4.36
N ASP A 38 -31.93 3.12 4.41
CA ASP A 38 -33.03 2.23 3.99
C ASP A 38 -32.94 0.82 4.61
N SER A 39 -32.61 0.76 5.91
CA SER A 39 -32.42 -0.48 6.68
C SER A 39 -31.28 -1.38 6.17
N ALA A 40 -30.41 -0.87 5.30
CA ALA A 40 -29.28 -1.60 4.76
C ALA A 40 -27.94 -0.93 5.16
N PRO A 41 -26.90 -1.73 5.44
CA PRO A 41 -25.57 -1.20 5.71
C PRO A 41 -24.96 -0.59 4.44
N GLN A 42 -24.48 0.65 4.53
CA GLN A 42 -23.80 1.36 3.46
C GLN A 42 -22.44 1.91 3.92
N PRO A 43 -21.43 1.94 3.02
CA PRO A 43 -20.15 2.55 3.35
C PRO A 43 -20.30 4.05 3.57
N ILE A 44 -19.58 4.57 4.56
CA ILE A 44 -19.46 6.02 4.78
C ILE A 44 -18.51 6.58 3.71
N VAL A 45 -18.99 7.55 2.94
CA VAL A 45 -18.20 8.17 1.86
C VAL A 45 -17.36 9.32 2.40
N LEU A 46 -16.05 9.11 2.49
CA LEU A 46 -15.09 10.15 2.87
C LEU A 46 -14.66 10.95 1.64
N LYS A 47 -15.02 12.24 1.61
CA LYS A 47 -14.61 13.14 0.54
C LYS A 47 -13.13 13.48 0.65
N MET A 48 -12.49 13.84 -0.47
CA MET A 48 -11.16 14.43 -0.45
C MET A 48 -11.23 15.89 -0.04
N SER A 49 -10.22 16.35 0.71
CA SER A 49 -9.95 17.78 0.84
C SER A 49 -9.61 18.39 -0.54
N ARG A 50 -9.77 19.70 -0.72
CA ARG A 50 -9.47 20.37 -2.00
C ARG A 50 -8.04 20.11 -2.48
N LEU A 51 -7.07 20.16 -1.58
CA LEU A 51 -5.66 19.92 -1.90
C LEU A 51 -5.39 18.44 -2.23
N ALA A 52 -6.05 17.51 -1.53
CA ALA A 52 -6.00 16.08 -1.83
C ALA A 52 -6.54 15.79 -3.22
N LYS A 53 -7.71 16.36 -3.56
CA LYS A 53 -8.33 16.17 -4.88
C LYS A 53 -7.44 16.70 -6.01
N LYS A 54 -6.86 17.89 -5.84
CA LYS A 54 -5.92 18.46 -6.82
C LYS A 54 -4.72 17.54 -7.02
N ARG A 55 -4.10 17.09 -5.93
CA ARG A 55 -2.91 16.22 -6.00
C ARG A 55 -3.21 14.87 -6.63
N PHE A 56 -4.39 14.31 -6.35
CA PHE A 56 -4.81 13.05 -6.97
C PHE A 56 -5.08 13.22 -8.47
N ALA A 57 -5.75 14.30 -8.89
CA ALA A 57 -5.94 14.61 -10.31
C ALA A 57 -4.60 14.74 -11.05
N GLU A 58 -3.63 15.48 -10.50
CA GLU A 58 -2.28 15.57 -11.06
C GLU A 58 -1.60 14.19 -11.21
N PHE A 59 -1.84 13.28 -10.26
CA PHE A 59 -1.35 11.91 -10.37
C PHE A 59 -2.05 11.15 -11.50
N VAL A 60 -3.39 11.17 -11.56
CA VAL A 60 -4.16 10.50 -12.61
C VAL A 60 -3.75 11.01 -14.00
N ASP A 61 -3.58 12.33 -14.17
CA ASP A 61 -3.15 12.93 -15.43
C ASP A 61 -1.75 12.43 -15.84
N SER A 62 -0.79 12.44 -14.91
CA SER A 62 0.56 11.92 -15.16
C SER A 62 0.58 10.41 -15.45
N HIS A 63 -0.22 9.65 -14.71
CA HIS A 63 -0.29 8.19 -14.78
C HIS A 63 -0.99 7.72 -16.07
N GLY A 64 -2.00 8.45 -16.52
CA GLY A 64 -2.65 8.24 -17.81
C GLY A 64 -1.70 8.52 -18.99
N ALA A 65 -0.88 9.57 -18.90
CA ALA A 65 0.13 9.85 -19.93
C ALA A 65 1.19 8.74 -20.04
N GLU A 66 1.65 8.19 -18.92
CA GLU A 66 2.55 7.03 -18.88
C GLU A 66 1.88 5.76 -19.43
N THR A 67 0.61 5.55 -19.10
CA THR A 67 -0.17 4.37 -19.52
C THR A 67 -0.38 4.30 -21.04
N ILE A 68 -0.53 5.44 -21.73
CA ILE A 68 -0.65 5.50 -23.20
C ILE A 68 0.60 4.95 -23.92
N GLN A 69 1.76 4.98 -23.25
CA GLN A 69 3.02 4.45 -23.81
C GLN A 69 3.14 2.92 -23.66
N HIS A 70 2.21 2.28 -22.94
CA HIS A 70 2.21 0.86 -22.66
C HIS A 70 1.16 0.10 -23.51
N GLY A 71 1.47 -1.13 -23.93
CA GLY A 71 0.51 -1.97 -24.67
C GLY A 71 -0.73 -2.34 -23.84
N GLU A 72 -1.83 -2.73 -24.51
CA GLU A 72 -3.17 -2.91 -23.89
C GLU A 72 -3.20 -3.74 -22.60
N ALA A 73 -2.41 -4.82 -22.51
CA ALA A 73 -2.35 -5.67 -21.33
C ALA A 73 -1.68 -4.98 -20.11
N LEU A 74 -0.67 -4.16 -20.36
CA LEU A 74 0.04 -3.41 -19.31
C LEU A 74 -0.80 -2.20 -18.88
N ALA A 75 -1.56 -1.60 -19.80
CA ALA A 75 -2.50 -0.52 -19.48
C ALA A 75 -3.60 -0.92 -18.48
N ALA A 76 -4.16 -2.13 -18.60
CA ALA A 76 -5.15 -2.64 -17.66
C ALA A 76 -4.58 -2.89 -16.26
N ALA A 77 -3.31 -3.31 -16.16
CA ALA A 77 -2.62 -3.47 -14.87
C ALA A 77 -2.34 -2.10 -14.24
N TRP A 78 -1.89 -1.13 -15.05
CA TRP A 78 -1.63 0.24 -14.62
C TRP A 78 -2.89 0.98 -14.14
N ALA A 79 -4.05 0.77 -14.77
CA ALA A 79 -5.33 1.31 -14.32
C ALA A 79 -5.77 0.77 -12.94
N LYS A 80 -5.40 -0.47 -12.59
CA LYS A 80 -5.66 -1.03 -11.25
C LYS A 80 -4.88 -0.29 -10.18
N PHE A 81 -3.63 0.09 -10.47
CA PHE A 81 -2.77 0.81 -9.53
C PHE A 81 -3.30 2.21 -9.22
N GLU A 82 -3.88 2.91 -10.18
CA GLU A 82 -4.59 4.17 -9.91
C GLU A 82 -5.67 4.00 -8.82
N GLY A 83 -6.49 2.95 -8.94
CA GLY A 83 -7.48 2.60 -7.94
C GLY A 83 -6.89 2.11 -6.60
N TYR A 84 -5.71 1.50 -6.61
CA TYR A 84 -5.01 1.09 -5.38
C TYR A 84 -4.44 2.28 -4.62
N ALA A 85 -3.92 3.30 -5.30
CA ALA A 85 -3.45 4.52 -4.67
C ALA A 85 -4.52 5.13 -3.76
N MET A 86 -5.78 5.12 -4.20
CA MET A 86 -6.91 5.58 -3.39
C MET A 86 -7.22 4.71 -2.18
N ARG A 87 -7.16 3.39 -2.33
CA ARG A 87 -7.39 2.47 -1.21
C ARG A 87 -6.30 2.61 -0.15
N PHE A 88 -5.04 2.71 -0.58
CA PHE A 88 -3.92 2.93 0.32
C PHE A 88 -4.00 4.28 1.02
N ALA A 89 -4.40 5.34 0.31
CA ALA A 89 -4.60 6.64 0.91
C ALA A 89 -5.72 6.63 1.97
N LEU A 90 -6.82 5.91 1.72
CA LEU A 90 -7.89 5.77 2.71
C LEU A 90 -7.41 5.03 3.97
N VAL A 91 -6.68 3.92 3.80
CA VAL A 91 -6.12 3.17 4.93
C VAL A 91 -5.15 4.05 5.74
N ASP A 92 -4.22 4.75 5.09
CA ASP A 92 -3.29 5.67 5.75
C ASP A 92 -4.04 6.78 6.52
N HIS A 93 -5.07 7.39 5.91
CA HIS A 93 -5.88 8.42 6.55
C HIS A 93 -6.57 7.90 7.83
N LEU A 94 -7.19 6.71 7.76
CA LEU A 94 -7.87 6.11 8.91
C LEU A 94 -6.88 5.71 10.02
N VAL A 95 -5.72 5.20 9.66
CA VAL A 95 -4.64 4.91 10.63
C VAL A 95 -4.17 6.19 11.31
N ARG A 96 -3.94 7.28 10.55
CA ARG A 96 -3.57 8.59 11.12
C ARG A 96 -4.63 9.14 12.05
N ALA A 97 -5.90 9.01 11.67
CA ALA A 97 -7.01 9.40 12.53
C ALA A 97 -7.04 8.58 13.83
N ALA A 98 -6.84 7.27 13.74
CA ALA A 98 -6.77 6.37 14.90
C ALA A 98 -5.54 6.65 15.80
N CYS A 99 -4.45 7.15 15.22
CA CYS A 99 -3.29 7.64 15.97
C CYS A 99 -3.51 9.03 16.60
N GLY A 100 -4.67 9.67 16.39
CA GLY A 100 -4.97 11.00 16.92
C GLY A 100 -4.21 12.13 16.24
N GLU A 101 -3.81 11.97 14.97
CA GLU A 101 -3.11 13.03 14.24
C GLU A 101 -3.97 14.30 14.14
N ASN A 102 -3.40 15.44 14.54
CA ASN A 102 -4.11 16.72 14.56
C ASN A 102 -4.70 17.09 13.19
N GLY A 103 -6.01 17.34 13.19
CA GLY A 103 -6.77 17.67 11.98
C GLY A 103 -7.03 16.48 11.05
N CYS A 104 -6.70 15.26 11.46
CA CYS A 104 -7.15 14.02 10.83
C CYS A 104 -8.28 13.41 11.67
N ARG A 105 -9.40 13.09 11.03
CA ARG A 105 -10.56 12.45 11.69
C ARG A 105 -11.09 11.33 10.82
N SER A 106 -11.63 10.29 11.44
CA SER A 106 -12.19 9.12 10.74
C SER A 106 -13.43 9.47 9.89
N ASP A 107 -14.16 10.51 10.27
CA ASP A 107 -15.30 11.09 9.53
C ASP A 107 -14.93 12.34 8.69
N GLY A 108 -13.66 12.74 8.75
CA GLY A 108 -13.14 13.94 8.11
C GLY A 108 -12.64 13.70 6.68
N PRO A 109 -12.44 14.76 5.89
CA PRO A 109 -12.00 14.60 4.51
C PRO A 109 -10.59 14.01 4.42
N VAL A 110 -10.35 13.13 3.43
CA VAL A 110 -9.03 12.57 3.14
C VAL A 110 -8.05 13.69 2.79
N ARG A 111 -6.94 13.74 3.51
CA ARG A 111 -5.96 14.83 3.40
C ARG A 111 -4.88 14.55 2.36
N ARG A 112 -4.22 15.61 1.91
CA ARG A 112 -3.19 15.55 0.87
C ARG A 112 -2.07 14.57 1.22
N LYS A 113 -1.64 14.54 2.49
CA LYS A 113 -0.55 13.66 2.93
C LYS A 113 -0.88 12.17 2.74
N SER A 114 -2.11 11.76 3.04
CA SER A 114 -2.54 10.38 2.83
C SER A 114 -2.65 10.02 1.35
N ILE A 115 -3.09 10.97 0.50
CA ILE A 115 -3.03 10.80 -0.96
C ILE A 115 -1.59 10.61 -1.44
N GLU A 116 -0.66 11.43 -0.99
CA GLU A 116 0.76 11.32 -1.35
C GLU A 116 1.34 9.96 -0.95
N ASN A 117 1.08 9.51 0.28
CA ASN A 117 1.51 8.20 0.78
C ASN A 117 0.89 7.04 -0.02
N GLY A 118 -0.41 7.13 -0.36
CA GLY A 118 -1.09 6.11 -1.15
C GLY A 118 -0.54 6.00 -2.57
N ILE A 119 -0.24 7.14 -3.20
CA ILE A 119 0.40 7.20 -4.52
C ILE A 119 1.80 6.57 -4.46
N GLU A 120 2.59 6.92 -3.45
CA GLU A 120 3.95 6.38 -3.26
C GLU A 120 3.93 4.86 -3.13
N LEU A 121 3.04 4.32 -2.28
CA LEU A 121 2.90 2.88 -2.11
C LEU A 121 2.44 2.20 -3.40
N SER A 122 1.49 2.81 -4.12
CA SER A 122 1.02 2.28 -5.40
C SER A 122 2.11 2.24 -6.46
N LYS A 123 2.96 3.28 -6.55
CA LYS A 123 4.08 3.31 -7.48
C LYS A 123 5.13 2.26 -7.15
N TRP A 124 5.39 2.05 -5.86
CA TRP A 124 6.27 0.97 -5.41
C TRP A 124 5.73 -0.41 -5.84
N PHE A 125 4.44 -0.69 -5.63
CA PHE A 125 3.84 -1.96 -6.07
C PHE A 125 3.85 -2.13 -7.59
N ALA A 126 3.66 -1.07 -8.36
CA ALA A 126 3.75 -1.11 -9.82
C ALA A 126 5.17 -1.49 -10.27
N SER A 127 6.20 -0.81 -9.73
CA SER A 127 7.60 -1.13 -10.01
C SER A 127 7.98 -2.55 -9.56
N GLU A 128 7.49 -3.00 -8.41
CA GLU A 128 7.75 -4.35 -7.91
C GLU A 128 7.08 -5.42 -8.78
N THR A 129 5.88 -5.12 -9.30
CA THR A 129 5.20 -5.99 -10.26
C THR A 129 6.03 -6.12 -11.53
N GLU A 130 6.53 -5.01 -12.09
CA GLU A 130 7.41 -5.05 -13.25
C GLU A 130 8.67 -5.87 -13.00
N ARG A 131 9.30 -5.68 -11.83
CA ARG A 131 10.50 -6.44 -11.43
C ARG A 131 10.23 -7.95 -11.39
N ILE A 132 9.13 -8.36 -10.76
CA ILE A 132 8.75 -9.78 -10.66
C ILE A 132 8.45 -10.35 -12.04
N TYR A 133 7.69 -9.62 -12.86
CA TYR A 133 7.36 -10.08 -14.22
C TYR A 133 8.61 -10.18 -15.10
N ALA A 134 9.55 -9.24 -14.98
CA ALA A 134 10.83 -9.32 -15.67
C ALA A 134 11.61 -10.57 -15.24
N THR A 135 11.77 -10.83 -13.94
CA THR A 135 12.43 -12.04 -13.44
C THR A 135 11.77 -13.31 -13.97
N LEU A 136 10.44 -13.41 -13.95
CA LEU A 136 9.72 -14.56 -14.48
C LEU A 136 9.91 -14.71 -16.00
N ASN A 137 10.06 -13.61 -16.73
CA ASN A 137 10.26 -13.65 -18.18
C ASN A 137 11.71 -14.00 -18.55
N PHE A 138 12.70 -13.55 -17.78
CA PHE A 138 14.09 -14.01 -17.89
C PHE A 138 14.20 -15.51 -17.56
N ALA A 139 13.52 -15.96 -16.51
CA ALA A 139 13.44 -17.37 -16.16
C ALA A 139 12.90 -18.21 -17.33
N LYS A 140 11.88 -17.74 -18.07
CA LYS A 140 11.38 -18.40 -19.29
C LYS A 140 12.40 -18.49 -20.44
N LEU A 141 13.28 -17.50 -20.58
CA LEU A 141 14.35 -17.52 -21.57
C LEU A 141 15.45 -18.53 -21.17
N ASP A 142 15.73 -18.65 -19.88
CA ASP A 142 16.64 -19.65 -19.32
C ASP A 142 16.03 -21.08 -19.27
N ASP A 143 14.70 -21.21 -19.27
CA ASP A 143 13.95 -22.50 -19.29
C ASP A 143 14.14 -23.25 -20.62
N GLN A 144 14.57 -22.54 -21.67
CA GLN A 144 15.03 -23.14 -22.92
C GLN A 144 16.41 -23.81 -22.78
N ARG A 145 17.14 -23.60 -21.68
CA ARG A 145 18.48 -24.15 -21.45
C ARG A 145 18.60 -25.13 -20.26
N GLU A 146 18.12 -24.92 -19.03
CA GLU A 146 18.32 -25.91 -17.93
C GLU A 146 17.29 -25.90 -16.76
N GLY A 147 17.05 -27.08 -16.15
CA GLY A 147 16.69 -27.27 -14.72
C GLY A 147 15.20 -27.40 -14.28
N PRO A 148 14.83 -28.36 -13.38
CA PRO A 148 13.46 -28.56 -12.91
C PRO A 148 12.91 -27.46 -11.98
N GLU A 149 13.76 -26.61 -11.40
CA GLU A 149 13.30 -25.46 -10.59
C GLU A 149 12.64 -24.35 -11.43
N ASN A 150 13.00 -24.24 -12.71
CA ASN A 150 12.57 -23.15 -13.59
C ASN A 150 11.13 -23.34 -14.13
N ARG A 151 10.70 -24.60 -14.29
CA ARG A 151 9.32 -24.97 -14.69
C ARG A 151 8.23 -24.42 -13.76
N ASN A 152 8.54 -24.27 -12.47
CA ASN A 152 7.58 -23.76 -11.49
C ASN A 152 7.31 -22.26 -11.66
N ALA A 153 8.33 -21.48 -12.02
CA ALA A 153 8.21 -20.05 -12.31
C ALA A 153 7.40 -19.81 -13.60
N THR A 154 7.66 -20.60 -14.65
CA THR A 154 6.90 -20.56 -15.91
C THR A 154 5.42 -20.87 -15.67
N ARG A 155 5.13 -21.93 -14.91
CA ARG A 155 3.76 -22.35 -14.58
C ARG A 155 3.02 -21.31 -13.72
N LEU A 156 3.72 -20.68 -12.77
CA LEU A 156 3.15 -19.61 -11.95
C LEU A 156 2.82 -18.37 -12.81
N ALA A 157 3.71 -17.95 -13.70
CA ALA A 157 3.48 -16.82 -14.59
C ALA A 157 2.30 -17.06 -15.55
N GLU A 158 2.16 -18.28 -16.07
CA GLU A 158 1.02 -18.68 -16.89
C GLU A 158 -0.28 -18.74 -16.09
N TRP A 159 -0.23 -19.25 -14.86
CA TRP A 159 -1.38 -19.28 -13.97
C TRP A 159 -1.84 -17.87 -13.55
N ILE A 160 -0.91 -16.95 -13.29
CA ILE A 160 -1.24 -15.54 -13.04
C ILE A 160 -1.89 -14.90 -14.27
N LYS A 161 -1.36 -15.17 -15.48
CA LYS A 161 -1.95 -14.69 -16.73
C LYS A 161 -3.36 -15.26 -16.95
N SER A 162 -3.60 -16.54 -16.65
CA SER A 162 -4.92 -17.16 -16.80
C SER A 162 -5.96 -16.62 -15.81
N HIS A 163 -5.53 -15.99 -14.72
CA HIS A 163 -6.38 -15.31 -13.74
C HIS A 163 -6.44 -13.78 -13.96
N GLY A 164 -6.16 -13.30 -15.17
CA GLY A 164 -6.26 -11.87 -15.51
C GLY A 164 -5.19 -11.00 -14.86
N GLY A 165 -4.03 -11.59 -14.55
CA GLY A 165 -2.89 -10.90 -13.95
C GLY A 165 -2.99 -10.69 -12.44
N SER A 166 -3.87 -11.42 -11.74
CA SER A 166 -4.08 -11.28 -10.30
C SER A 166 -4.00 -12.63 -9.61
N ALA A 167 -3.12 -12.73 -8.62
CA ALA A 167 -2.96 -13.93 -7.79
C ALA A 167 -2.69 -13.54 -6.34
N THR A 168 -3.41 -14.17 -5.41
CA THR A 168 -3.17 -14.03 -3.98
C THR A 168 -2.36 -15.23 -3.48
N ILE A 169 -1.30 -14.97 -2.72
CA ILE A 169 -0.53 -16.04 -2.06
C ILE A 169 -1.43 -16.72 -1.02
N ALA A 170 -1.78 -17.97 -1.26
CA ALA A 170 -2.45 -18.80 -0.27
C ALA A 170 -1.39 -19.45 0.62
N VAL A 171 -1.28 -19.00 1.87
CA VAL A 171 -0.45 -19.67 2.87
C VAL A 171 -1.16 -20.99 3.25
N PRO A 172 -0.52 -22.16 3.08
CA PRO A 172 -1.13 -23.44 3.46
C PRO A 172 -1.42 -23.46 4.96
N ARG A 173 -2.69 -23.68 5.35
CA ARG A 173 -3.02 -23.94 6.76
C ARG A 173 -2.47 -25.32 7.12
N HIS A 174 -1.67 -25.39 8.18
CA HIS A 174 -1.18 -26.64 8.74
C HIS A 174 -2.38 -27.54 9.09
N ARG A 175 -2.48 -28.70 8.42
CA ARG A 175 -3.42 -29.77 8.78
C ARG A 175 -2.75 -30.56 9.91
N PRO A 176 -3.31 -30.59 11.14
CA PRO A 176 -2.75 -31.41 12.20
C PRO A 176 -2.82 -32.89 11.79
N PRO A 177 -1.85 -33.72 12.21
CA PRO A 177 -1.85 -35.14 11.90
C PRO A 177 -3.10 -35.81 12.49
N SER A 178 -3.72 -36.70 11.72
CA SER A 178 -4.82 -37.53 12.19
C SER A 178 -4.26 -38.60 13.14
N ASP A 179 -4.65 -38.54 14.41
CA ASP A 179 -4.36 -39.59 15.37
C ASP A 179 -4.95 -40.92 14.86
N SER A 180 -4.11 -41.97 14.90
CA SER A 180 -4.47 -43.36 14.61
C SER A 180 -4.60 -44.13 15.92
#